data_AF-A0A1H9K461-F1
#
_entry.id   AF-A0A1H9K461-F1
#
_cell.length_a   1.000
_cell.length_b   1.000
_cell.length_c   1.000
_cell.angle_alpha   90.00
_cell.angle_beta   90.00
_cell.angle_gamma   90.00
#
_symmetry.space_group_name_H-M   'P 1'
#
loop_
_entity.id
_entity.type
_entity.pdbx_description
1 polymer ?
#
loop_
_entity_poly.entity_id
_entity_poly.type
_entity_poly.pdbx_seq_one_letter_code
_entity_poly.pdbx_strand_id
1 'polypeptide(L)'
;MNNAKKNRKKIRYYAELLIPALMVSAGGYLLWRRLLFPYYFSNIPNYFLMAALFFAMTSVYLFLIGAIEILSRGVYPSESPLRWRRMLIIASVGGLLVSGVAGLLEYIYELEIRREVVKPSYEVAYVIDDSGSMLKNDPYYLRLTALQTINEKLCESGDDRTFKAGLVRFSDEINCTVPLRYLDDEQKGVIEQNLYKKSGGKTYMEPALYEAIGLYSDELNDSGDDKAKSILFFTDGKTTKSFDESQVVNSCIDKGLKIDAIALGNDIDKSSLRKLTGGTGGRLMMVPDSDYILYTYYALVGGENIKRCLLVPTIDDADNKLYLHLMRIIFLTIIGTLIGLMADVMLKYRPFIDRHIKWSPVVVVLSVILLTILNASIIGLMIMLICFLLPFFDRIKGVRRKRVKFRIKKRKARKKPRMLLGRAVPFYSRCEVEADGQVSAGVTVDLGYSVSRYE
;
A
#
# COMPACT_ATOMS: atom_id res chain seq x y z
N MET A 1 -14.42 -37.50 -14.65
CA MET A 1 -12.99 -37.27 -14.34
C MET A 1 -12.43 -35.98 -14.97
N ASN A 2 -12.96 -35.53 -16.13
CA ASN A 2 -12.46 -34.36 -16.87
C ASN A 2 -12.60 -33.00 -16.16
N ASN A 3 -13.70 -32.72 -15.46
CA ASN A 3 -13.86 -31.42 -14.76
C ASN A 3 -12.87 -31.22 -13.60
N ALA A 4 -12.45 -32.29 -12.92
CA ALA A 4 -11.48 -32.19 -11.83
C ALA A 4 -10.07 -31.88 -12.37
N LYS A 5 -9.69 -32.47 -13.51
CA LYS A 5 -8.42 -32.16 -14.20
C LYS A 5 -8.42 -30.74 -14.77
N LYS A 6 -9.52 -30.29 -15.39
CA LYS A 6 -9.68 -28.91 -15.90
C LYS A 6 -9.57 -27.87 -14.77
N ASN A 7 -10.21 -28.12 -13.63
CA ASN A 7 -10.13 -27.23 -12.46
C ASN A 7 -8.72 -27.20 -11.85
N ARG A 8 -8.01 -28.33 -11.77
CA ARG A 8 -6.63 -28.36 -11.26
C ARG A 8 -5.67 -27.57 -12.16
N LYS A 9 -5.78 -27.70 -13.48
CA LYS A 9 -5.00 -26.90 -14.43
C LYS A 9 -5.29 -25.40 -14.29
N LYS A 10 -6.57 -25.04 -14.14
CA LYS A 10 -6.99 -23.65 -13.92
C LYS A 10 -6.39 -23.06 -12.64
N ILE A 11 -6.43 -23.79 -11.52
CA ILE A 11 -5.85 -23.35 -10.24
C ILE A 11 -4.33 -23.17 -10.35
N ARG A 12 -3.64 -24.12 -11.01
CA ARG A 12 -2.19 -24.06 -11.20
C ARG A 12 -1.77 -22.85 -12.03
N TYR A 13 -2.49 -22.56 -13.12
CA TYR A 13 -2.22 -21.39 -13.96
C TYR A 13 -2.32 -20.07 -13.17
N TYR A 14 -3.35 -19.92 -12.33
CA TYR A 14 -3.45 -18.72 -11.48
C TYR A 14 -2.37 -18.64 -10.41
N ALA A 15 -1.95 -19.77 -9.84
CA ALA A 15 -0.83 -19.80 -8.90
C ALA A 15 0.50 -19.38 -9.58
N GLU A 16 0.68 -19.75 -10.85
CA GLU A 16 1.84 -19.32 -11.66
C GLU A 16 1.79 -17.80 -11.93
N LEU A 17 0.59 -17.23 -12.19
CA LEU A 17 0.40 -15.78 -12.36
C LEU A 17 0.55 -14.95 -11.07
N LEU A 18 0.45 -15.58 -9.91
CA LEU A 18 0.59 -14.93 -8.60
C LEU A 18 2.05 -14.58 -8.28
N ILE A 19 3.00 -15.37 -8.78
CA ILE A 19 4.43 -15.17 -8.52
C ILE A 19 4.91 -13.81 -9.08
N PRO A 20 4.63 -13.45 -10.36
CA PRO A 20 4.94 -12.12 -10.88
C PRO A 20 4.37 -10.96 -10.05
N ALA A 21 3.11 -11.07 -9.63
CA ALA A 21 2.45 -10.01 -8.86
C ALA A 21 3.14 -9.77 -7.51
N LEU A 22 3.52 -10.85 -6.81
CA LEU A 22 4.29 -10.79 -5.56
C LEU A 22 5.67 -10.17 -5.77
N MET A 23 6.39 -10.64 -6.79
CA MET A 23 7.75 -10.15 -7.08
C MET A 23 7.76 -8.66 -7.41
N VAL A 24 6.81 -8.20 -8.23
CA VAL A 24 6.71 -6.78 -8.60
C VAL A 24 6.28 -5.93 -7.42
N SER A 25 5.36 -6.41 -6.58
CA SER A 25 4.93 -5.65 -5.40
C SER A 25 6.08 -5.48 -4.40
N ALA A 26 6.82 -6.56 -4.11
CA ALA A 26 7.99 -6.49 -3.24
C ALA A 26 9.11 -5.65 -3.85
N GLY A 27 9.40 -5.84 -5.15
CA GLY A 27 10.41 -5.06 -5.87
C GLY A 27 10.05 -3.58 -5.98
N GLY A 28 8.79 -3.25 -6.24
CA GLY A 28 8.28 -1.88 -6.28
C GLY A 28 8.38 -1.17 -4.93
N TYR A 29 8.07 -1.88 -3.83
CA TYR A 29 8.27 -1.37 -2.48
C TYR A 29 9.74 -1.06 -2.18
N LEU A 30 10.65 -1.97 -2.54
CA LEU A 30 12.08 -1.76 -2.36
C LEU A 30 12.61 -0.62 -3.23
N LEU A 31 12.16 -0.53 -4.48
CA LEU A 31 12.49 0.54 -5.42
C LEU A 31 12.03 1.90 -4.89
N TRP A 32 10.79 2.00 -4.43
CA TRP A 32 10.27 3.20 -3.78
C TRP A 32 11.12 3.57 -2.56
N ARG A 33 11.30 2.65 -1.61
CA ARG A 33 11.98 2.93 -0.33
C ARG A 33 13.46 3.29 -0.47
N ARG A 34 14.20 2.55 -1.29
CA ARG A 34 15.67 2.67 -1.36
C ARG A 34 16.15 3.68 -2.37
N LEU A 35 15.44 3.81 -3.49
CA LEU A 35 15.91 4.63 -4.61
C LEU A 35 15.10 5.93 -4.72
N LEU A 36 13.77 5.89 -4.69
CA LEU A 36 12.96 7.07 -5.01
C LEU A 36 12.63 7.95 -3.80
N PHE A 37 12.41 7.37 -2.62
CA PHE A 37 12.05 8.10 -1.41
C PHE A 37 13.08 9.18 -1.01
N PRO A 38 14.40 8.97 -1.11
CA PRO A 38 15.37 10.04 -0.85
C PRO A 38 15.23 11.24 -1.80
N TYR A 39 14.85 11.01 -3.07
CA TYR A 39 14.67 12.07 -4.05
C TYR A 39 13.34 12.82 -3.92
N TYR A 40 12.41 12.31 -3.13
CA TYR A 40 11.13 12.98 -2.87
C TYR A 40 11.34 14.39 -2.27
N PHE A 41 12.40 14.56 -1.48
CA PHE A 41 12.77 15.86 -0.89
C PHE A 41 13.83 16.62 -1.69
N SER A 42 14.11 16.19 -2.91
CA SER A 42 15.00 16.89 -3.82
C SER A 42 14.22 17.84 -4.73
N ASN A 43 14.91 18.59 -5.58
CA ASN A 43 14.28 19.47 -6.56
C ASN A 43 13.56 18.74 -7.72
N ILE A 44 13.56 17.40 -7.74
CA ILE A 44 12.87 16.61 -8.76
C ILE A 44 11.36 16.68 -8.52
N PRO A 45 10.53 17.01 -9.54
CA PRO A 45 9.08 16.99 -9.39
C PRO A 45 8.54 15.59 -9.12
N ASN A 46 7.64 15.43 -8.15
CA ASN A 46 7.18 14.11 -7.71
C ASN A 46 6.40 13.37 -8.80
N TYR A 47 5.68 14.08 -9.67
CA TYR A 47 5.00 13.46 -10.81
C TYR A 47 5.96 12.68 -11.72
N PHE A 48 7.24 13.09 -11.85
CA PHE A 48 8.24 12.32 -12.60
C PHE A 48 8.67 11.06 -11.84
N LEU A 49 8.90 11.16 -10.53
CA LEU A 49 9.27 10.03 -9.68
C LEU A 49 8.16 8.96 -9.70
N MET A 50 6.91 9.39 -9.59
CA MET A 50 5.73 8.54 -9.61
C MET A 50 5.50 7.92 -10.99
N ALA A 51 5.62 8.70 -12.06
CA ALA A 51 5.55 8.19 -13.43
C ALA A 51 6.62 7.11 -13.67
N ALA A 52 7.86 7.32 -13.21
CA ALA A 52 8.95 6.35 -13.36
C ALA A 52 8.72 5.06 -12.55
N LEU A 53 8.22 5.17 -11.31
CA LEU A 53 7.89 4.01 -10.48
C LEU A 53 6.82 3.14 -11.15
N PHE A 54 5.70 3.74 -11.54
CA PHE A 54 4.59 3.00 -12.14
C PHE A 54 4.92 2.46 -13.53
N PHE A 55 5.77 3.15 -14.30
CA PHE A 55 6.35 2.62 -15.53
C PHE A 55 7.12 1.31 -15.27
N ALA A 56 8.06 1.36 -14.33
CA ALA A 56 8.93 0.23 -14.02
C ALA A 56 8.12 -0.97 -13.49
N MET A 57 7.23 -0.74 -12.52
CA MET A 57 6.38 -1.79 -11.95
C MET A 57 5.49 -2.44 -13.00
N THR A 58 4.80 -1.64 -13.83
CA THR A 58 3.89 -2.15 -14.86
C THR A 58 4.63 -2.92 -15.94
N SER A 59 5.76 -2.38 -16.41
CA SER A 59 6.55 -3.02 -17.48
C SER A 59 7.12 -4.37 -17.03
N VAL A 60 7.66 -4.45 -15.81
CA VAL A 60 8.18 -5.70 -15.24
C VAL A 60 7.05 -6.70 -15.01
N TYR A 61 5.89 -6.25 -14.50
CA TYR A 61 4.72 -7.09 -14.31
C TYR A 61 4.22 -7.73 -15.59
N LEU A 62 4.02 -6.93 -16.64
CA LEU A 62 3.58 -7.42 -17.95
C LEU A 62 4.66 -8.29 -18.60
N PHE A 63 5.93 -7.96 -18.45
CA PHE A 63 7.02 -8.80 -18.94
C PHE A 63 7.01 -10.19 -18.29
N LEU A 64 6.90 -10.27 -16.97
CA LEU A 64 6.90 -11.54 -16.24
C LEU A 64 5.68 -12.40 -16.56
N ILE A 65 4.48 -11.82 -16.60
CA ILE A 65 3.27 -12.56 -17.01
C ILE A 65 3.40 -13.04 -18.45
N GLY A 66 3.89 -12.19 -19.35
CA GLY A 66 4.08 -12.53 -20.75
C GLY A 66 5.13 -13.63 -20.96
N ALA A 67 6.21 -13.62 -20.18
CA ALA A 67 7.23 -14.67 -20.19
C ALA A 67 6.65 -16.01 -19.74
N ILE A 68 5.87 -16.03 -18.65
CA ILE A 68 5.17 -17.24 -18.19
C ILE A 68 4.21 -17.74 -19.27
N GLU A 69 3.48 -16.85 -19.92
CA GLU A 69 2.54 -17.20 -20.99
C GLU A 69 3.24 -17.83 -22.21
N ILE A 70 4.42 -17.32 -22.57
CA ILE A 70 5.23 -17.85 -23.67
C ILE A 70 5.86 -19.21 -23.31
N LEU A 71 6.39 -19.35 -22.09
CA LEU A 71 7.01 -20.59 -21.62
C LEU A 71 5.98 -21.70 -21.39
N SER A 72 4.76 -21.34 -21.00
CA SER A 72 3.68 -22.28 -20.68
C SER A 72 2.85 -22.74 -21.89
N ARG A 73 3.25 -22.35 -23.12
CA ARG A 73 2.59 -22.72 -24.39
C ARG A 73 2.33 -24.22 -24.55
N GLY A 74 3.19 -25.08 -24.00
CA GLY A 74 3.01 -26.55 -24.05
C GLY A 74 2.01 -27.11 -23.04
N VAL A 75 1.65 -26.34 -22.00
CA VAL A 75 0.87 -26.81 -20.85
C VAL A 75 -0.59 -26.35 -20.91
N TYR A 76 -0.83 -25.13 -21.42
CA TYR A 76 -2.15 -24.51 -21.50
C TYR A 76 -2.52 -24.14 -22.95
N PRO A 77 -3.53 -24.79 -23.55
CA PRO A 77 -3.93 -24.51 -24.93
C PRO A 77 -4.50 -23.09 -25.06
N SER A 78 -4.00 -22.31 -26.04
CA SER A 78 -4.45 -20.96 -26.37
C SER A 78 -4.99 -20.91 -27.80
N GLU A 79 -6.05 -20.15 -28.03
CA GLU A 79 -6.59 -19.91 -29.37
C GLU A 79 -5.64 -19.04 -30.22
N SER A 80 -4.86 -18.17 -29.57
CA SER A 80 -3.72 -17.51 -30.22
C SER A 80 -2.54 -17.37 -29.22
N PRO A 81 -1.36 -17.93 -29.54
CA PRO A 81 -0.21 -17.83 -28.64
C PRO A 81 0.39 -16.42 -28.69
N LEU A 82 0.59 -15.81 -27.52
CA LEU A 82 1.30 -14.54 -27.38
C LEU A 82 2.73 -14.69 -27.91
N ARG A 83 3.19 -13.78 -28.79
CA ARG A 83 4.57 -13.76 -29.33
C ARG A 83 5.44 -12.75 -28.55
N TRP A 84 6.76 -13.00 -28.45
CA TRP A 84 7.71 -12.10 -27.78
C TRP A 84 7.61 -10.65 -28.25
N ARG A 85 7.52 -10.41 -29.56
CA ARG A 85 7.35 -9.05 -30.11
C ARG A 85 6.09 -8.36 -29.59
N ARG A 86 4.94 -9.07 -29.58
CA ARG A 86 3.68 -8.52 -29.07
C ARG A 86 3.73 -8.26 -27.57
N MET A 87 4.36 -9.16 -26.82
CA MET A 87 4.56 -8.99 -25.38
C MET A 87 5.38 -7.74 -25.06
N LEU A 88 6.51 -7.52 -25.75
CA LEU A 88 7.35 -6.34 -25.54
C LEU A 88 6.59 -5.05 -25.88
N ILE A 89 5.85 -5.04 -26.99
CA ILE A 89 5.02 -3.88 -27.37
C ILE A 89 3.98 -3.58 -26.28
N ILE A 90 3.24 -4.61 -25.81
CA ILE A 90 2.22 -4.42 -24.77
C ILE A 90 2.85 -3.96 -23.46
N ALA A 91 4.00 -4.52 -23.07
CA ALA A 91 4.68 -4.13 -21.84
C ALA A 91 5.19 -2.68 -21.90
N SER A 92 5.83 -2.28 -23.00
CA SER A 92 6.34 -0.91 -23.17
C SER A 92 5.22 0.12 -23.33
N VAL A 93 4.25 -0.13 -24.21
CA VAL A 93 3.13 0.80 -24.44
C VAL A 93 2.22 0.88 -23.21
N GLY A 94 1.91 -0.26 -22.59
CA GLY A 94 1.13 -0.31 -21.36
C GLY A 94 1.84 0.38 -20.20
N GLY A 95 3.16 0.17 -20.07
CA GLY A 95 3.99 0.88 -19.10
C GLY A 95 3.96 2.40 -19.30
N LEU A 96 4.17 2.89 -20.53
CA LEU A 96 4.14 4.32 -20.85
C LEU A 96 2.76 4.94 -20.58
N LEU A 97 1.68 4.24 -20.93
CA LEU A 97 0.32 4.70 -20.72
C LEU A 97 0.03 4.83 -19.22
N VAL A 98 0.33 3.79 -18.42
CA VAL A 98 0.16 3.83 -16.97
C VAL A 98 1.04 4.92 -16.34
N SER A 99 2.27 5.09 -16.82
CA SER A 99 3.20 6.13 -16.37
C SER A 99 2.64 7.54 -16.60
N GLY A 100 2.12 7.83 -17.79
CA GLY A 100 1.53 9.12 -18.12
C GLY A 100 0.29 9.43 -17.27
N VAL A 101 -0.58 8.44 -17.07
CA VAL A 101 -1.76 8.59 -16.21
C VAL A 101 -1.36 8.80 -14.74
N ALA A 102 -0.41 8.01 -14.24
CA ALA A 102 0.06 8.15 -12.86
C ALA A 102 0.74 9.50 -12.61
N GLY A 103 1.59 9.97 -13.52
CA GLY A 103 2.20 11.30 -13.44
C GLY A 103 1.17 12.42 -13.51
N LEU A 104 0.17 12.32 -14.38
CA LEU A 104 -0.90 13.31 -14.46
C LEU A 104 -1.74 13.36 -13.18
N LEU A 105 -2.11 12.20 -12.63
CA LEU A 105 -2.89 12.14 -11.40
C LEU A 105 -2.09 12.64 -10.19
N GLU A 106 -0.79 12.35 -10.13
CA GLU A 106 0.10 12.92 -9.13
C GLU A 106 0.16 14.45 -9.26
N TYR A 107 0.35 14.96 -10.47
CA TYR A 107 0.35 16.41 -10.73
C TYR A 107 -0.97 17.06 -10.27
N ILE A 108 -2.12 16.45 -10.58
CA ILE A 108 -3.43 16.95 -10.13
C ILE A 108 -3.54 16.86 -8.60
N TYR A 109 -3.01 15.81 -7.98
CA TYR A 109 -3.02 15.62 -6.52
C TYR A 109 -2.15 16.67 -5.80
N GLU A 110 -1.07 17.11 -6.45
CA GLU A 110 -0.17 18.17 -5.99
C GLU A 110 -0.72 19.57 -6.19
N LEU A 111 -1.74 19.77 -7.04
CA LEU A 111 -2.30 21.10 -7.27
C LEU A 111 -2.93 21.65 -5.97
N GLU A 112 -2.21 22.55 -5.34
CA GLU A 112 -2.74 23.43 -4.31
C GLU A 112 -3.65 24.48 -4.97
N ILE A 113 -4.92 24.57 -4.54
CA ILE A 113 -5.71 25.77 -4.78
C ILE A 113 -5.07 26.86 -3.91
N ARG A 114 -4.22 27.67 -4.54
CA ARG A 114 -3.36 28.70 -3.92
C ARG A 114 -4.04 29.37 -2.71
N ARG A 115 -3.47 29.18 -1.53
CA ARG A 115 -3.45 30.22 -0.51
C ARG A 115 -2.09 30.91 -0.60
N GLU A 116 -2.11 32.23 -0.57
CA GLU A 116 -0.89 33.03 -0.58
C GLU A 116 -0.02 32.63 0.62
N VAL A 117 1.17 32.13 0.33
CA VAL A 117 2.17 31.80 1.33
C VAL A 117 2.80 33.12 1.77
N VAL A 118 2.25 33.72 2.82
CA VAL A 118 3.06 34.57 3.70
C VAL A 118 4.07 33.60 4.31
N LYS A 119 5.36 33.69 3.93
CA LYS A 119 6.44 32.96 4.62
C LYS A 119 6.48 33.46 6.07
N PRO A 120 5.96 32.73 7.07
CA PRO A 120 6.11 33.19 8.44
C PRO A 120 7.57 32.99 8.82
N SER A 121 8.20 34.01 9.38
CA SER A 121 9.45 33.79 10.11
C SER A 121 9.15 32.80 11.24
N TYR A 122 9.94 31.72 11.35
CA TYR A 122 9.61 30.57 12.20
C TYR A 122 10.70 30.38 13.26
N GLU A 123 10.27 30.29 14.51
CA GLU A 123 11.17 30.04 15.64
C GLU A 123 10.82 28.66 16.22
N VAL A 124 11.82 27.78 16.28
CA VAL A 124 11.63 26.40 16.74
C VAL A 124 12.64 26.00 17.81
N ALA A 125 12.14 25.39 18.88
CA ALA A 125 12.96 24.69 19.86
C ALA A 125 12.78 23.19 19.66
N TYR A 126 13.83 22.50 19.25
CA TYR A 126 13.83 21.04 19.13
C TYR A 126 13.96 20.42 20.51
N VAL A 127 13.02 19.59 20.92
CA VAL A 127 13.08 18.87 22.19
C VAL A 127 13.21 17.38 21.88
N ILE A 128 14.34 16.77 22.23
CA ILE A 128 14.67 15.39 21.88
C ILE A 128 14.71 14.52 23.12
N ASP A 129 13.84 13.52 23.14
CA ASP A 129 13.85 12.43 24.10
C ASP A 129 14.99 11.45 23.80
N ASP A 130 15.88 11.29 24.78
CA ASP A 130 16.99 10.35 24.79
C ASP A 130 16.81 9.30 25.90
N SER A 131 15.59 9.04 26.35
CA SER A 131 15.32 8.02 27.36
C SER A 131 15.59 6.59 26.86
N GLY A 132 15.64 5.64 27.79
CA GLY A 132 15.92 4.23 27.46
C GLY A 132 14.91 3.59 26.51
N SER A 133 13.65 4.03 26.47
CA SER A 133 12.64 3.51 25.54
C SER A 133 12.97 3.84 24.09
N MET A 134 13.72 4.91 23.85
CA MET A 134 14.16 5.32 22.51
C MET A 134 15.15 4.33 21.88
N LEU A 135 15.83 3.49 22.65
CA LEU A 135 16.62 2.38 22.09
C LEU A 135 15.76 1.34 21.35
N LYS A 136 14.48 1.22 21.75
CA LYS A 136 13.53 0.30 21.12
C LYS A 136 12.71 0.99 20.03
N ASN A 137 12.31 2.24 20.27
CA ASN A 137 11.45 2.99 19.36
C ASN A 137 12.21 3.66 18.20
N ASP A 138 13.49 3.99 18.40
CA ASP A 138 14.39 4.57 17.39
C ASP A 138 15.82 4.00 17.52
N PRO A 139 16.01 2.68 17.23
CA PRO A 139 17.29 1.99 17.44
C PRO A 139 18.44 2.53 16.57
N TYR A 140 18.11 3.19 15.46
CA TYR A 140 19.07 3.72 14.50
C TYR A 140 19.33 5.23 14.65
N TYR A 141 18.73 5.88 15.65
CA TYR A 141 18.86 7.32 15.88
C TYR A 141 18.43 8.16 14.68
N LEU A 142 17.38 7.72 14.00
CA LEU A 142 16.85 8.38 12.81
C LEU A 142 16.23 9.73 13.15
N ARG A 143 15.81 9.96 14.41
CA ARG A 143 15.43 11.31 14.88
C ARG A 143 16.57 12.32 14.74
N LEU A 144 17.81 11.91 15.04
CA LEU A 144 19.00 12.75 14.95
C LEU A 144 19.38 12.98 13.48
N THR A 145 19.36 11.92 12.67
CA THR A 145 19.69 12.00 11.23
C THR A 145 18.69 12.86 10.48
N ALA A 146 17.39 12.75 10.82
CA ALA A 146 16.36 13.60 10.27
C ALA A 146 16.67 15.07 10.58
N LEU A 147 16.96 15.40 11.85
CA LEU A 147 17.22 16.77 12.27
C LEU A 147 18.45 17.40 11.59
N GLN A 148 19.50 16.61 11.34
CA GLN A 148 20.65 17.05 10.53
C GLN A 148 20.22 17.40 9.10
N THR A 149 19.53 16.47 8.42
CA THR A 149 19.03 16.66 7.04
C THR A 149 18.11 17.87 6.91
N ILE A 150 17.33 18.12 7.96
CA ILE A 150 16.42 19.25 8.06
C ILE A 150 17.17 20.57 8.13
N ASN A 151 18.12 20.67 9.06
CA ASN A 151 18.87 21.90 9.27
C ASN A 151 19.71 22.22 8.01
N GLU A 152 20.29 21.20 7.37
CA GLU A 152 20.94 21.32 6.06
C GLU A 152 20.04 22.02 5.03
N LYS A 153 18.82 21.51 4.82
CA LYS A 153 17.91 22.06 3.82
C LYS A 153 17.33 23.42 4.18
N LEU A 154 17.14 23.71 5.46
CA LEU A 154 16.68 25.02 5.91
C LEU A 154 17.77 26.08 5.69
N CYS A 155 19.04 25.78 6.01
CA CYS A 155 20.18 26.65 5.68
C CYS A 155 20.35 26.83 4.17
N GLU A 156 20.29 25.75 3.37
CA GLU A 156 20.46 25.83 1.90
C GLU A 156 19.37 26.67 1.20
N SER A 157 18.19 26.81 1.80
CA SER A 157 17.07 27.57 1.22
C SER A 157 17.30 29.10 1.16
N GLY A 158 18.41 29.59 1.71
CA GLY A 158 18.95 30.94 1.46
C GLY A 158 18.18 32.08 2.11
N ASP A 159 17.32 31.79 3.09
CA ASP A 159 16.53 32.78 3.84
C ASP A 159 17.01 32.84 5.31
N ASP A 160 18.34 32.89 5.50
CA ASP A 160 19.10 32.74 6.77
C ASP A 160 18.66 33.67 7.91
N ARG A 161 17.80 34.66 7.63
CA ARG A 161 17.32 35.66 8.59
C ARG A 161 15.88 35.46 9.04
N THR A 162 15.22 34.39 8.61
CA THR A 162 13.80 34.14 8.93
C THR A 162 13.58 32.96 9.87
N PHE A 163 14.58 32.08 10.03
CA PHE A 163 14.46 30.87 10.85
C PHE A 163 15.37 30.92 12.07
N LYS A 164 14.81 30.71 13.27
CA LYS A 164 15.60 30.48 14.48
C LYS A 164 15.41 29.06 15.00
N ALA A 165 16.51 28.42 15.37
CA ALA A 165 16.51 27.06 15.90
C ALA A 165 17.28 26.98 17.23
N GLY A 166 16.71 26.26 18.19
CA GLY A 166 17.34 25.85 19.44
C GLY A 166 17.20 24.35 19.66
N LEU A 167 17.92 23.80 20.63
CA LEU A 167 17.91 22.37 20.94
C LEU A 167 17.87 22.15 22.45
N VAL A 168 17.00 21.27 22.91
CA VAL A 168 16.97 20.71 24.26
C VAL A 168 16.97 19.19 24.13
N ARG A 169 17.90 18.53 24.81
CA ARG A 169 17.96 17.05 24.87
C ARG A 169 17.78 16.61 26.30
N PHE A 170 17.00 15.55 26.54
CA PHE A 170 16.71 15.10 27.89
C PHE A 170 16.52 13.59 28.00
N SER A 171 16.72 13.08 29.21
CA SER A 171 16.32 11.73 29.64
C SER A 171 15.67 11.83 31.02
N ASP A 172 16.40 11.44 32.05
CA ASP A 172 16.16 11.71 33.46
C ASP A 172 16.64 13.10 33.89
N GLU A 173 17.46 13.76 33.08
CA GLU A 173 17.93 15.13 33.27
C GLU A 173 18.08 15.84 31.91
N ILE A 174 18.34 17.15 31.94
CA ILE A 174 18.68 17.92 30.74
C ILE A 174 20.12 17.58 30.35
N ASN A 175 20.28 16.92 29.20
CA ASN A 175 21.57 16.49 28.67
C ASN A 175 22.28 17.59 27.87
N CYS A 176 21.52 18.50 27.27
CA CYS A 176 22.02 19.58 26.42
C CYS A 176 20.96 20.65 26.25
N THR A 177 21.38 21.92 26.33
CA THR A 177 20.58 23.08 25.92
C THR A 177 21.43 23.93 24.97
N VAL A 178 20.92 24.16 23.76
CA VAL A 178 21.45 25.11 22.78
C VAL A 178 20.44 26.25 22.65
N PRO A 179 20.87 27.51 22.85
CA PRO A 179 19.98 28.66 22.81
C PRO A 179 19.38 28.86 21.42
N LEU A 180 18.20 29.48 21.39
CA LEU A 180 17.49 29.84 20.16
C LEU A 180 18.24 30.97 19.44
N ARG A 181 18.80 30.68 18.26
CA ARG A 181 19.50 31.66 17.39
C ARG A 181 19.09 31.45 15.93
N TYR A 182 19.39 32.43 15.08
CA TYR A 182 19.20 32.27 13.63
C TYR A 182 19.96 31.05 13.12
N LEU A 183 19.32 30.26 12.28
CA LEU A 183 19.88 29.01 11.76
C LEU A 183 20.80 29.31 10.57
N ASP A 184 22.01 29.77 10.87
CA ASP A 184 23.14 29.88 9.94
C ASP A 184 24.06 28.65 10.04
N ASP A 185 25.13 28.62 9.24
CA ASP A 185 26.11 27.53 9.25
C ASP A 185 26.76 27.32 10.64
N GLU A 186 26.92 28.39 11.43
CA GLU A 186 27.48 28.31 12.78
C GLU A 186 26.51 27.62 13.73
N GLN A 187 25.27 28.13 13.82
CA GLN A 187 24.23 27.56 14.68
C GLN A 187 23.90 26.12 14.27
N LYS A 188 23.85 25.84 12.97
CA LYS A 188 23.72 24.47 12.45
C LYS A 188 24.85 23.60 12.98
N GLY A 189 26.11 24.03 12.86
CA GLY A 189 27.27 23.29 13.37
C GLY A 189 27.19 23.03 14.88
N VAL A 190 26.76 24.02 15.67
CA VAL A 190 26.55 23.88 17.12
C VAL A 190 25.48 22.84 17.43
N ILE A 191 24.33 22.91 16.75
CA ILE A 191 23.25 21.92 16.93
C ILE A 191 23.77 20.52 16.57
N GLU A 192 24.40 20.36 15.41
CA GLU A 192 24.86 19.06 14.90
C GLU A 192 25.92 18.40 15.78
N GLN A 193 26.86 19.19 16.35
CA GLN A 193 27.83 18.68 17.33
C GLN A 193 27.16 18.12 18.59
N ASN A 194 26.00 18.67 18.95
CA ASN A 194 25.21 18.22 20.08
C ASN A 194 24.23 17.09 19.75
N LEU A 195 24.17 16.60 18.49
CA LEU A 195 23.37 15.44 18.06
C LEU A 195 24.14 14.12 18.13
N TYR A 196 24.86 13.88 19.23
CA TYR A 196 25.55 12.61 19.47
C TYR A 196 24.59 11.49 19.89
N LYS A 197 24.91 10.24 19.53
CA LYS A 197 24.08 9.06 19.86
C LYS A 197 24.11 8.77 21.36
N LYS A 198 23.02 9.11 22.05
CA LYS A 198 22.77 8.80 23.46
C LYS A 198 21.30 8.44 23.59
N SER A 199 21.02 7.27 24.16
CA SER A 199 19.69 6.88 24.60
C SER A 199 19.83 6.02 25.86
N GLY A 200 19.21 6.42 26.96
CA GLY A 200 19.32 5.74 28.26
C GLY A 200 18.64 6.53 29.37
N GLY A 201 18.50 5.91 30.55
CA GLY A 201 17.85 6.57 31.70
C GLY A 201 16.33 6.53 31.65
N LYS A 202 15.72 7.22 32.61
CA LYS A 202 14.25 7.43 32.71
C LYS A 202 13.81 8.55 31.76
N THR A 203 12.53 8.91 31.80
CA THR A 203 11.97 9.96 30.95
C THR A 203 11.27 11.01 31.82
N TYR A 204 11.83 12.21 31.93
CA TYR A 204 11.24 13.35 32.65
C TYR A 204 10.98 14.51 31.69
N MET A 205 9.75 14.57 31.18
CA MET A 205 9.37 15.52 30.12
C MET A 205 9.19 16.95 30.62
N GLU A 206 8.61 17.12 31.82
CA GLU A 206 8.24 18.43 32.35
C GLU A 206 9.43 19.41 32.42
N PRO A 207 10.61 19.06 32.99
CA PRO A 207 11.76 19.96 32.99
C PRO A 207 12.23 20.34 31.59
N ALA A 208 12.19 19.41 30.63
CA ALA A 208 12.63 19.65 29.26
C ALA A 208 11.69 20.59 28.50
N LEU A 209 10.39 20.47 28.73
CA LEU A 209 9.40 21.39 28.17
C LEU A 209 9.56 22.80 28.77
N TYR A 210 9.75 22.93 30.09
CA TYR A 210 10.01 24.23 30.70
C TYR A 210 11.34 24.86 30.26
N GLU A 211 12.39 24.06 30.09
CA GLU A 211 13.67 24.51 29.52
C GLU A 211 13.46 25.06 28.10
N ALA A 212 12.70 24.35 27.26
CA ALA A 212 12.37 24.79 25.90
C ALA A 212 11.52 26.07 25.88
N ILE A 213 10.54 26.21 26.79
CA ILE A 213 9.75 27.44 26.98
C ILE A 213 10.67 28.60 27.44
N GLY A 214 11.70 28.29 28.22
CA GLY A 214 12.72 29.23 28.69
C GLY A 214 13.59 29.80 27.56
N LEU A 215 13.78 29.05 26.46
CA LEU A 215 14.53 29.54 25.29
C LEU A 215 13.86 30.73 24.59
N TYR A 216 12.54 30.90 24.77
CA TYR A 216 11.77 32.02 24.27
C TYR A 216 11.72 33.13 25.34
N SER A 217 12.79 33.93 25.44
CA SER A 217 12.85 35.09 26.34
C SER A 217 12.00 36.26 25.84
N ASP A 218 11.62 37.16 26.76
CA ASP A 218 10.80 38.34 26.43
C ASP A 218 11.51 39.34 25.51
N GLU A 219 12.85 39.35 25.48
CA GLU A 219 13.65 40.17 24.54
C GLU A 219 13.55 39.67 23.08
N LEU A 220 13.20 38.40 22.86
CA LEU A 220 12.95 37.86 21.53
C LEU A 220 11.55 38.21 20.99
N ASN A 221 10.64 38.69 21.86
CA ASN A 221 9.31 39.18 21.48
C ASN A 221 9.33 40.52 20.74
N ASP A 222 10.46 41.23 20.71
CA ASP A 222 10.58 42.54 20.05
C ASP A 222 10.68 42.44 18.51
N SER A 223 10.64 41.22 17.97
CA SER A 223 10.72 40.97 16.53
C SER A 223 9.38 40.61 15.90
N GLY A 224 8.41 41.53 16.01
CA GLY A 224 7.17 41.60 15.22
C GLY A 224 6.13 40.51 15.48
N ASP A 225 4.87 40.92 15.63
CA ASP A 225 3.66 40.11 15.89
C ASP A 225 3.36 38.96 14.88
N ASP A 226 4.23 38.71 13.89
CA ASP A 226 3.98 37.83 12.75
C ASP A 226 4.83 36.53 12.72
N LYS A 227 5.57 36.22 13.79
CA LYS A 227 6.43 35.02 13.84
C LYS A 227 5.74 33.82 14.47
N ALA A 228 5.71 32.69 13.76
CA ALA A 228 5.22 31.43 14.30
C ALA A 228 6.27 30.81 15.24
N LYS A 229 5.94 30.68 16.53
CA LYS A 229 6.81 30.10 17.55
C LYS A 229 6.33 28.70 17.94
N SER A 230 7.24 27.73 17.96
CA SER A 230 6.88 26.34 18.25
C SER A 230 7.94 25.56 19.01
N ILE A 231 7.48 24.62 19.82
CA ILE A 231 8.31 23.56 20.38
C ILE A 231 8.04 22.33 19.54
N LEU A 232 9.09 21.74 18.96
CA LEU A 232 8.98 20.49 18.22
C LEU A 232 9.54 19.34 19.04
N PHE A 233 8.65 18.48 19.52
CA PHE A 233 8.94 17.47 20.52
C PHE A 233 9.03 16.05 19.91
N PHE A 234 10.20 15.43 19.95
CA PHE A 234 10.45 14.05 19.51
C PHE A 234 10.45 13.11 20.71
N THR A 235 9.42 12.27 20.86
CA THR A 235 9.27 11.37 22.03
C THR A 235 8.34 10.19 21.72
N ASP A 236 8.27 9.19 22.60
CA ASP A 236 7.19 8.19 22.60
C ASP A 236 6.00 8.59 23.50
N GLY A 237 6.05 9.76 24.14
CA GLY A 237 4.98 10.29 24.99
C GLY A 237 4.96 9.71 26.42
N LYS A 238 5.86 8.79 26.76
CA LYS A 238 5.86 8.15 28.09
C LYS A 238 6.79 8.86 29.05
N THR A 239 6.21 9.54 30.03
CA THR A 239 6.99 10.06 31.17
C THR A 239 7.03 9.02 32.30
N THR A 240 8.18 8.91 32.97
CA THR A 240 8.33 8.10 34.18
C THR A 240 7.74 8.82 35.40
N LYS A 241 7.62 10.15 35.36
CA LYS A 241 7.04 10.97 36.42
C LYS A 241 5.83 11.72 35.88
N SER A 242 4.66 11.50 36.49
CA SER A 242 3.46 12.27 36.16
C SER A 242 3.69 13.74 36.45
N PHE A 243 3.21 14.60 35.56
CA PHE A 243 3.21 16.05 35.70
C PHE A 243 1.87 16.61 35.24
N ASP A 244 1.59 17.86 35.59
CA ASP A 244 0.36 18.53 35.14
C ASP A 244 0.57 19.11 33.73
N GLU A 245 0.07 18.40 32.73
CA GLU A 245 0.17 18.82 31.34
C GLU A 245 -0.51 20.17 31.09
N SER A 246 -1.53 20.51 31.90
CA SER A 246 -2.27 21.77 31.80
C SER A 246 -1.41 22.97 32.16
N GLN A 247 -0.49 22.83 33.11
CA GLN A 247 0.43 23.91 33.50
C GLN A 247 1.42 24.23 32.38
N VAL A 248 1.94 23.18 31.73
CA VAL A 248 2.84 23.34 30.57
C VAL A 248 2.10 23.98 29.40
N VAL A 249 0.85 23.53 29.13
CA VAL A 249 -0.02 24.12 28.11
C VAL A 249 -0.25 25.61 28.37
N ASN A 250 -0.65 25.98 29.59
CA ASN A 250 -0.91 27.38 29.94
C ASN A 250 0.37 28.23 29.79
N SER A 251 1.52 27.72 30.24
CA SER A 251 2.81 28.41 30.09
C SER A 251 3.19 28.64 28.61
N CYS A 252 2.80 27.73 27.72
CA CYS A 252 2.99 27.90 26.28
C CYS A 252 2.02 28.92 25.70
N ILE A 253 0.73 28.86 26.06
CA ILE A 253 -0.29 29.82 25.62
C ILE A 253 0.08 31.24 26.02
N ASP A 254 0.54 31.44 27.25
CA ASP A 254 0.96 32.74 27.78
C ASP A 254 2.10 33.37 26.95
N LYS A 255 2.93 32.53 26.32
CA LYS A 255 4.04 32.95 25.43
C LYS A 255 3.72 32.86 23.93
N GLY A 256 2.49 32.51 23.55
CA GLY A 256 2.11 32.31 22.15
C GLY A 256 2.83 31.14 21.47
N LEU A 257 3.26 30.14 22.24
CA LEU A 257 3.98 28.96 21.75
C LEU A 257 3.02 27.82 21.42
N LYS A 258 3.27 27.13 20.31
CA LYS A 258 2.62 25.87 19.97
C LYS A 258 3.54 24.69 20.30
N ILE A 259 2.99 23.58 20.79
CA ILE A 259 3.73 22.32 20.90
C ILE A 259 3.31 21.42 19.73
N ASP A 260 4.23 21.21 18.80
CA ASP A 260 4.14 20.16 17.79
C ASP A 260 4.90 18.93 18.29
N ALA A 261 4.35 17.73 18.15
CA ALA A 261 4.98 16.49 18.63
C ALA A 261 5.08 15.42 17.54
N ILE A 262 6.26 14.81 17.43
CA ILE A 262 6.55 13.64 16.61
C ILE A 262 6.65 12.44 17.56
N ALA A 263 5.59 11.63 17.57
CA ALA A 263 5.48 10.45 18.39
C ALA A 263 6.16 9.24 17.73
N LEU A 264 7.15 8.66 18.38
CA LEU A 264 8.02 7.62 17.84
C LEU A 264 7.70 6.23 18.42
N GLY A 265 7.49 5.25 17.54
CA GLY A 265 7.30 3.85 17.91
C GLY A 265 5.84 3.39 17.96
N ASN A 266 5.61 2.20 18.51
CA ASN A 266 4.29 1.55 18.50
C ASN A 266 3.53 1.68 19.81
N ASP A 267 4.24 1.97 20.91
CA ASP A 267 3.72 1.96 22.27
C ASP A 267 3.77 3.38 22.83
N ILE A 268 2.98 4.26 22.20
CA ILE A 268 2.96 5.71 22.43
C ILE A 268 1.84 6.08 23.42
N ASP A 269 2.11 6.98 24.37
CA ASP A 269 1.04 7.62 25.14
C ASP A 269 0.38 8.76 24.34
N LYS A 270 -0.57 8.38 23.51
CA LYS A 270 -1.32 9.31 22.66
C LYS A 270 -2.14 10.30 23.48
N SER A 271 -2.53 9.95 24.70
CA SER A 271 -3.44 10.78 25.50
C SER A 271 -2.71 12.00 26.05
N SER A 272 -1.52 11.80 26.63
CA SER A 272 -0.69 12.89 27.14
C SER A 272 -0.23 13.82 26.01
N LEU A 273 0.28 13.25 24.91
CA LEU A 273 0.71 14.04 23.76
C LEU A 273 -0.43 14.84 23.10
N ARG A 274 -1.65 14.29 23.03
CA ARG A 274 -2.82 15.02 22.52
C ARG A 274 -3.24 16.18 23.41
N LYS A 275 -3.09 16.05 24.73
CA LYS A 275 -3.36 17.17 25.65
C LYS A 275 -2.38 18.31 25.43
N LEU A 276 -1.08 18.01 25.33
CA LEU A 276 -0.04 19.03 25.12
C LEU A 276 -0.20 19.74 23.77
N THR A 277 -0.30 18.96 22.70
CA THR A 277 -0.42 19.50 21.32
C THR A 277 -1.76 20.20 21.12
N GLY A 278 -2.87 19.54 21.45
CA GLY A 278 -4.22 20.10 21.30
C GLY A 278 -4.49 21.31 22.21
N GLY A 279 -3.91 21.32 23.42
CA GLY A 279 -4.05 22.45 24.36
C GLY A 279 -3.36 23.72 23.87
N THR A 280 -2.27 23.59 23.09
CA THR A 280 -1.52 24.74 22.55
C THR A 280 -1.87 25.08 21.10
N GLY A 281 -2.80 24.34 20.48
CA GLY A 281 -3.11 24.47 19.05
C GLY A 281 -1.98 24.00 18.13
N GLY A 282 -1.06 23.19 18.65
CA GLY A 282 -0.05 22.46 17.88
C GLY A 282 -0.54 21.05 17.48
N ARG A 283 0.36 20.27 16.88
CA ARG A 283 -0.02 19.10 16.07
C ARG A 283 0.70 17.85 16.53
N LEU A 284 -0.02 16.73 16.59
CA LEU A 284 0.52 15.43 16.95
C LEU A 284 0.66 14.54 15.74
N MET A 285 1.90 14.18 15.41
CA MET A 285 2.22 13.30 14.30
C MET A 285 2.74 11.97 14.82
N MET A 286 2.04 10.89 14.50
CA MET A 286 2.46 9.54 14.87
C MET A 286 3.29 8.93 13.75
N VAL A 287 4.52 8.57 14.09
CA VAL A 287 5.47 8.00 13.15
C VAL A 287 5.71 6.53 13.55
N PRO A 288 5.01 5.57 12.92
CA PRO A 288 5.13 4.16 13.25
C PRO A 288 6.48 3.57 12.79
N ASP A 289 7.10 4.20 11.78
CA ASP A 289 8.42 3.85 11.29
C ASP A 289 9.26 5.12 11.09
N SER A 290 10.49 5.05 11.55
CA SER A 290 11.44 6.14 11.67
C SER A 290 11.86 6.75 10.33
N ASP A 291 11.65 6.05 9.21
CA ASP A 291 11.83 6.57 7.86
C ASP A 291 10.93 7.78 7.54
N TYR A 292 9.77 7.90 8.20
CA TYR A 292 8.83 9.00 7.94
C TYR A 292 9.10 10.26 8.78
N ILE A 293 10.09 10.25 9.69
CA ILE A 293 10.37 11.39 10.59
C ILE A 293 10.68 12.67 9.78
N LEU A 294 11.51 12.54 8.75
CA LEU A 294 11.89 13.65 7.89
C LEU A 294 10.68 14.27 7.18
N TYR A 295 9.80 13.42 6.64
CA TYR A 295 8.55 13.86 6.01
C TYR A 295 7.64 14.58 7.01
N THR A 296 7.49 13.98 8.19
CA THR A 296 6.68 14.53 9.28
C THR A 296 7.15 15.90 9.73
N TYR A 297 8.45 16.08 9.84
CA TYR A 297 9.03 17.37 10.16
C TYR A 297 8.68 18.43 9.11
N TYR A 298 8.86 18.13 7.81
CA TYR A 298 8.52 19.09 6.76
C TYR A 298 7.06 19.51 6.80
N ALA A 299 6.17 18.65 7.32
CA ALA A 299 4.75 18.99 7.44
C ALA A 299 4.50 19.94 8.59
N LEU A 300 5.27 19.76 9.65
CA LEU A 300 5.21 20.61 10.82
C LEU A 300 5.85 21.97 10.50
N VAL A 301 7.13 21.99 10.14
CA VAL A 301 7.87 23.25 10.00
C VAL A 301 7.66 23.92 8.65
N GLY A 302 7.44 23.16 7.58
CA GLY A 302 7.37 23.67 6.21
C GLY A 302 6.04 24.33 5.83
N GLY A 303 5.06 24.43 6.75
CA GLY A 303 3.83 25.21 6.60
C GLY A 303 3.14 25.07 5.24
N GLU A 304 2.17 24.15 5.14
CA GLU A 304 1.28 23.94 3.98
C GLU A 304 1.97 23.62 2.62
N ASN A 305 3.29 23.73 2.47
CA ASN A 305 4.00 23.61 1.18
C ASN A 305 4.68 22.26 0.94
N ILE A 306 4.40 21.20 1.72
CA ILE A 306 4.84 19.89 1.27
C ILE A 306 4.00 19.49 0.06
N LYS A 307 4.69 19.38 -1.08
CA LYS A 307 4.16 18.73 -2.28
C LYS A 307 3.60 17.36 -1.91
N ARG A 308 2.28 17.23 -1.91
CA ARG A 308 1.57 15.99 -1.55
C ARG A 308 1.99 14.87 -2.50
N CYS A 309 2.09 13.64 -2.02
CA CYS A 309 2.33 12.50 -2.90
C CYS A 309 1.31 11.39 -2.70
N LEU A 310 0.89 10.77 -3.81
CA LEU A 310 -0.13 9.74 -3.81
C LEU A 310 0.27 8.48 -3.01
N LEU A 311 1.56 8.18 -2.90
CA LEU A 311 2.06 7.02 -2.14
C LEU A 311 2.41 7.33 -0.69
N VAL A 312 2.64 8.60 -0.36
CA VAL A 312 2.99 9.01 1.00
C VAL A 312 1.70 9.21 1.80
N PRO A 313 1.60 8.72 3.06
CA PRO A 313 0.45 8.99 3.91
C PRO A 313 0.23 10.50 4.06
N THR A 314 -1.02 10.94 4.06
CA THR A 314 -1.33 12.33 4.43
C THR A 314 -1.05 12.49 5.91
N ILE A 315 -0.34 13.55 6.24
CA ILE A 315 -0.08 13.93 7.61
C ILE A 315 -1.26 14.81 8.00
N ASP A 316 -2.22 14.21 8.71
CA ASP A 316 -3.48 14.87 9.03
C ASP A 316 -3.30 15.79 10.25
N ASP A 317 -3.56 17.09 10.05
CA ASP A 317 -4.12 17.93 11.10
C ASP A 317 -5.58 17.55 11.31
N ALA A 318 -6.02 17.62 12.57
CA ALA A 318 -7.29 17.09 13.06
C ALA A 318 -8.57 17.64 12.39
N ASP A 319 -8.46 18.58 11.45
CA ASP A 319 -9.57 19.13 10.69
C ASP A 319 -9.67 18.53 9.28
N ASN A 320 -10.33 17.36 9.24
CA ASN A 320 -11.05 16.75 8.12
C ASN A 320 -10.77 17.30 6.70
N LYS A 321 -9.70 16.82 6.06
CA LYS A 321 -9.62 16.81 4.59
C LYS A 321 -10.00 15.43 4.04
N LEU A 322 -11.22 14.97 4.37
CA LEU A 322 -11.83 13.75 3.79
C LEU A 322 -11.70 13.71 2.26
N TYR A 323 -11.77 14.87 1.62
CA TYR A 323 -11.60 15.00 0.18
C TYR A 323 -10.22 14.53 -0.32
N LEU A 324 -9.12 14.76 0.42
CA LEU A 324 -7.78 14.31 0.02
C LEU A 324 -7.67 12.78 0.08
N HIS A 325 -8.17 12.19 1.17
CA HIS A 325 -8.26 10.75 1.32
C HIS A 325 -9.11 10.12 0.20
N LEU A 326 -10.25 10.72 -0.13
CA LEU A 326 -11.10 10.28 -1.23
C LEU A 326 -10.41 10.40 -2.59
N MET A 327 -9.75 11.53 -2.88
CA MET A 327 -8.98 11.74 -4.12
C MET A 327 -7.89 10.69 -4.26
N ARG A 328 -7.13 10.43 -3.19
CA ARG A 328 -6.11 9.39 -3.17
C ARG A 328 -6.68 8.01 -3.50
N ILE A 329 -7.82 7.66 -2.90
CA ILE A 329 -8.50 6.38 -3.17
C ILE A 329 -8.92 6.29 -4.63
N ILE A 330 -9.52 7.36 -5.18
CA ILE A 330 -9.98 7.41 -6.57
C ILE A 330 -8.78 7.28 -7.53
N PHE A 331 -7.73 8.06 -7.33
CA PHE A 331 -6.58 8.11 -8.23
C PHE A 331 -5.80 6.79 -8.22
N LEU A 332 -5.52 6.21 -7.06
CA LEU A 332 -4.89 4.88 -6.97
C LEU A 332 -5.77 3.78 -7.57
N THR A 333 -7.09 3.89 -7.46
CA THR A 333 -8.02 2.97 -8.11
C THR A 333 -7.94 3.07 -9.63
N ILE A 334 -7.88 4.28 -10.20
CA ILE A 334 -7.72 4.49 -11.65
C ILE A 334 -6.40 3.86 -12.13
N ILE A 335 -5.30 4.08 -11.42
CA ILE A 335 -3.99 3.50 -11.78
C ILE A 335 -4.04 1.97 -11.69
N GLY A 336 -4.55 1.42 -10.59
CA GLY A 336 -4.62 -0.04 -10.38
C GLY A 336 -5.52 -0.75 -11.39
N THR A 337 -6.67 -0.16 -11.72
CA THR A 337 -7.59 -0.70 -12.75
C THR A 337 -6.94 -0.68 -14.13
N LEU A 338 -6.21 0.37 -14.46
CA LEU A 338 -5.49 0.49 -15.72
C LEU A 338 -4.39 -0.58 -15.86
N ILE A 339 -3.61 -0.85 -14.80
CA ILE A 339 -2.64 -1.95 -14.77
C ILE A 339 -3.34 -3.29 -15.00
N GLY A 340 -4.48 -3.53 -14.35
CA GLY A 340 -5.30 -4.72 -14.53
C GLY A 340 -5.79 -4.88 -15.97
N LEU A 341 -6.27 -3.81 -16.60
CA LEU A 341 -6.70 -3.79 -17.99
C LEU A 341 -5.56 -4.14 -18.96
N MET A 342 -4.34 -3.65 -18.71
CA MET A 342 -3.18 -3.99 -19.54
C MET A 342 -2.85 -5.50 -19.46
N ALA A 343 -2.96 -6.09 -18.27
CA ALA A 343 -2.80 -7.53 -18.11
C ALA A 343 -3.91 -8.32 -18.82
N ASP A 344 -5.16 -7.84 -18.76
CA ASP A 344 -6.29 -8.45 -19.45
C ASP A 344 -6.13 -8.41 -20.97
N VAL A 345 -5.66 -7.29 -21.53
CA VAL A 345 -5.34 -7.18 -22.97
C VAL A 345 -4.28 -8.20 -23.37
N MET A 346 -3.24 -8.38 -22.56
CA MET A 346 -2.17 -9.33 -22.84
C MET A 346 -2.67 -10.78 -22.84
N LEU A 347 -3.66 -11.08 -22.02
CA LEU A 347 -4.16 -12.43 -21.83
C LEU A 347 -5.53 -12.71 -22.51
N LYS A 348 -6.06 -11.75 -23.30
CA LYS A 348 -7.41 -11.72 -23.89
C LYS A 348 -7.93 -13.05 -24.48
N TYR A 349 -7.05 -13.90 -25.00
CA TYR A 349 -7.40 -15.16 -25.66
C TYR A 349 -7.48 -16.38 -24.72
N ARG A 350 -7.57 -16.16 -23.40
CA ARG A 350 -7.68 -17.23 -22.41
C ARG A 350 -9.12 -17.37 -21.89
N PRO A 351 -9.71 -18.58 -21.96
CA PRO A 351 -11.11 -18.83 -21.57
C PRO A 351 -11.39 -18.73 -20.06
N PHE A 352 -10.38 -18.40 -19.27
CA PHE A 352 -10.45 -18.33 -17.81
C PHE A 352 -10.45 -16.89 -17.28
N ILE A 353 -10.38 -15.89 -18.15
CA ILE A 353 -10.11 -14.48 -17.78
C ILE A 353 -11.35 -13.63 -17.61
N ASP A 354 -12.49 -14.02 -18.18
CA ASP A 354 -13.76 -13.27 -18.05
C ASP A 354 -14.17 -12.99 -16.60
N ARG A 355 -13.77 -13.84 -15.65
CA ARG A 355 -14.01 -13.61 -14.22
C ARG A 355 -13.03 -12.62 -13.62
N HIS A 356 -11.77 -12.63 -14.06
CA HIS A 356 -10.78 -11.65 -13.60
C HIS A 356 -11.19 -10.23 -14.00
N ILE A 357 -11.56 -10.04 -15.27
CA ILE A 357 -12.06 -8.77 -15.80
C ILE A 357 -13.22 -8.22 -14.96
N LYS A 358 -14.16 -9.10 -14.54
CA LYS A 358 -15.34 -8.69 -13.75
C LYS A 358 -15.04 -8.28 -12.32
N TRP A 359 -14.05 -8.90 -11.67
CA TRP A 359 -13.79 -8.70 -10.24
C TRP A 359 -12.58 -7.82 -9.95
N SER A 360 -11.65 -7.68 -10.90
CA SER A 360 -10.44 -6.88 -10.74
C SER A 360 -10.72 -5.45 -10.24
N PRO A 361 -11.68 -4.69 -10.80
CA PRO A 361 -11.95 -3.33 -10.33
C PRO A 361 -12.44 -3.26 -8.87
N VAL A 362 -13.37 -4.15 -8.50
CA VAL A 362 -13.92 -4.21 -7.13
C VAL A 362 -12.82 -4.46 -6.12
N VAL A 363 -11.87 -5.30 -6.49
CA VAL A 363 -10.79 -5.66 -5.60
C VAL A 363 -9.72 -4.59 -5.53
N VAL A 364 -9.38 -3.95 -6.64
CA VAL A 364 -8.48 -2.79 -6.62
C VAL A 364 -9.01 -1.72 -5.66
N VAL A 365 -10.31 -1.41 -5.69
CA VAL A 365 -10.94 -0.47 -4.75
C VAL A 365 -10.77 -0.91 -3.29
N LEU A 366 -11.12 -2.17 -2.98
CA LEU A 366 -10.99 -2.69 -1.62
C LEU A 366 -9.54 -2.63 -1.11
N SER A 367 -8.61 -2.97 -1.99
CA SER A 367 -7.19 -2.99 -1.73
C SER A 367 -6.66 -1.56 -1.48
N VAL A 368 -7.08 -0.57 -2.25
CA VAL A 368 -6.71 0.84 -2.06
C VAL A 368 -7.32 1.45 -0.78
N ILE A 369 -8.58 1.13 -0.46
CA ILE A 369 -9.20 1.54 0.80
C ILE A 369 -8.38 1.00 1.97
N LEU A 370 -8.00 -0.27 1.91
CA LEU A 370 -7.20 -0.88 2.95
C LEU A 370 -5.78 -0.27 3.05
N LEU A 371 -5.15 0.05 1.92
CA LEU A 371 -3.86 0.76 1.89
C LEU A 371 -3.96 2.13 2.56
N THR A 372 -5.08 2.82 2.36
CA THR A 372 -5.34 4.13 2.96
C THR A 372 -5.56 4.02 4.47
N ILE A 373 -6.34 3.04 4.93
CA ILE A 373 -6.58 2.80 6.37
C ILE A 373 -5.30 2.34 7.09
N LEU A 374 -4.48 1.51 6.45
CA LEU A 374 -3.26 0.95 7.03
C LEU A 374 -2.01 1.83 6.82
N ASN A 375 -2.21 3.11 6.45
CA ASN A 375 -1.15 4.11 6.25
C ASN A 375 0.04 3.61 5.41
N ALA A 376 -0.24 2.91 4.31
CA ALA A 376 0.77 2.35 3.42
C ALA A 376 1.80 1.41 4.09
N SER A 377 1.46 0.78 5.22
CA SER A 377 2.30 -0.26 5.83
C SER A 377 2.46 -1.48 4.90
N ILE A 378 3.57 -2.20 5.04
CA ILE A 378 3.86 -3.47 4.33
C ILE A 378 2.69 -4.45 4.44
N ILE A 379 2.02 -4.46 5.60
CA ILE A 379 0.86 -5.31 5.89
C ILE A 379 -0.33 -4.93 4.98
N GLY A 380 -0.55 -3.65 4.72
CA GLY A 380 -1.60 -3.20 3.79
C GLY A 380 -1.34 -3.60 2.35
N LEU A 381 -0.09 -3.56 1.90
CA LEU A 381 0.32 -4.06 0.57
C LEU A 381 0.18 -5.59 0.45
N MET A 382 0.46 -6.33 1.52
CA MET A 382 0.29 -7.79 1.55
C MET A 382 -1.19 -8.20 1.57
N ILE A 383 -2.04 -7.49 2.32
CA ILE A 383 -3.47 -7.76 2.34
C ILE A 383 -4.15 -7.30 1.04
N MET A 384 -3.69 -6.20 0.40
CA MET A 384 -4.08 -5.83 -0.98
C MET A 384 -3.92 -7.01 -1.93
N LEU A 385 -2.80 -7.73 -1.82
CA LEU A 385 -2.48 -8.87 -2.66
C LEU A 385 -3.37 -10.08 -2.34
N ILE A 386 -3.65 -10.35 -1.06
CA ILE A 386 -4.62 -11.39 -0.66
C ILE A 386 -6.03 -11.07 -1.16
N CYS A 387 -6.43 -9.80 -1.08
CA CYS A 387 -7.71 -9.33 -1.58
C CYS A 387 -7.80 -9.47 -3.11
N PHE A 388 -6.77 -9.03 -3.87
CA PHE A 388 -6.63 -9.23 -5.34
C PHE A 388 -6.89 -10.68 -5.76
N LEU A 389 -6.54 -11.61 -4.88
CA LEU A 389 -6.63 -13.04 -5.11
C LEU A 389 -7.96 -13.69 -4.69
N LEU A 390 -8.81 -13.03 -3.89
CA LEU A 390 -10.09 -13.58 -3.42
C LEU A 390 -11.07 -14.00 -4.54
N PRO A 391 -11.21 -13.26 -5.66
CA PRO A 391 -12.09 -13.68 -6.76
C PRO A 391 -11.62 -14.94 -7.49
N PHE A 392 -10.35 -15.34 -7.30
CA PHE A 392 -9.76 -16.51 -7.96
C PHE A 392 -10.02 -17.82 -7.19
N PHE A 393 -10.35 -17.75 -5.90
CA PHE A 393 -10.70 -18.91 -5.09
C PHE A 393 -12.20 -19.21 -5.18
N ASP A 394 -12.58 -20.05 -6.14
CA ASP A 394 -13.93 -20.61 -6.15
C ASP A 394 -14.15 -21.43 -4.86
N ARG A 395 -15.26 -21.18 -4.17
CA ARG A 395 -15.74 -22.00 -3.05
C ARG A 395 -15.58 -23.48 -3.40
N ILE A 396 -14.74 -24.19 -2.64
CA ILE A 396 -14.57 -25.65 -2.60
C ILE A 396 -15.90 -26.41 -2.29
N LYS A 397 -17.05 -25.73 -2.25
CA LYS A 397 -18.37 -26.30 -1.92
C LYS A 397 -18.92 -27.26 -2.98
N GLY A 398 -18.47 -27.18 -4.24
CA GLY A 398 -18.96 -28.04 -5.33
C GLY A 398 -18.50 -29.50 -5.29
N VAL A 399 -17.32 -29.78 -4.71
CA VAL A 399 -16.75 -31.14 -4.67
C VAL A 399 -17.38 -31.98 -3.55
N ARG A 400 -17.75 -31.37 -2.42
CA ARG A 400 -18.43 -32.07 -1.31
C ARG A 400 -19.87 -32.47 -1.67
N ARG A 401 -20.67 -31.57 -2.28
CA ARG A 401 -22.07 -31.89 -2.65
C ARG A 401 -22.19 -33.02 -3.68
N LYS A 402 -21.27 -33.11 -4.66
CA LYS A 402 -21.28 -34.22 -5.63
C LYS A 402 -20.82 -35.56 -5.03
N ARG A 403 -19.83 -35.56 -4.12
CA ARG A 403 -19.44 -36.80 -3.39
C ARG A 403 -20.57 -37.33 -2.50
N VAL A 404 -21.31 -36.45 -1.83
CA VAL A 404 -22.44 -36.84 -0.97
C VAL A 404 -23.58 -37.45 -1.80
N LYS A 405 -23.97 -36.82 -2.91
CA LYS A 405 -25.00 -37.39 -3.82
C LYS A 405 -24.57 -38.73 -4.42
N PHE A 406 -23.29 -38.89 -4.80
CA PHE A 406 -22.79 -40.16 -5.34
C PHE A 406 -22.77 -41.28 -4.28
N ARG A 407 -22.41 -40.96 -3.01
CA ARG A 407 -22.45 -41.92 -1.89
C ARG A 407 -23.88 -42.35 -1.54
N ILE A 408 -24.84 -41.43 -1.62
CA ILE A 408 -26.27 -41.73 -1.39
C ILE A 408 -26.83 -42.62 -2.51
N LYS A 409 -26.50 -42.34 -3.77
CA LYS A 409 -26.96 -43.16 -4.92
C LYS A 409 -26.35 -44.58 -4.91
N LYS A 410 -25.08 -44.72 -4.51
CA LYS A 410 -24.41 -46.03 -4.37
C LYS A 410 -24.94 -46.84 -3.18
N ARG A 411 -25.38 -46.18 -2.10
CA ARG A 411 -26.08 -46.85 -0.97
C ARG A 411 -27.49 -47.32 -1.33
N LYS A 412 -28.23 -46.57 -2.16
CA LYS A 412 -29.55 -47.00 -2.66
C LYS A 412 -29.46 -48.17 -3.65
N ALA A 413 -28.44 -48.21 -4.51
CA ALA A 413 -28.25 -49.32 -5.45
C ALA A 413 -27.79 -50.65 -4.80
N ARG A 414 -27.22 -50.60 -3.58
CA ARG A 414 -26.81 -51.80 -2.81
C ARG A 414 -27.92 -52.41 -1.94
N LYS A 415 -29.09 -51.77 -1.83
CA LYS A 415 -30.27 -52.34 -1.17
C LYS A 415 -31.28 -52.78 -2.24
N LYS A 416 -31.01 -53.91 -2.90
CA LYS A 416 -32.08 -54.75 -3.49
C LYS A 416 -32.36 -55.91 -2.50
N PRO A 417 -33.62 -56.29 -2.26
CA PRO A 417 -33.95 -57.37 -1.35
C PRO A 417 -33.61 -58.73 -1.99
N ARG A 418 -33.09 -59.66 -1.17
CA ARG A 418 -33.08 -61.10 -1.46
C ARG A 418 -34.54 -61.58 -1.51
N MET A 419 -34.94 -62.26 -2.58
CA MET A 419 -36.11 -63.14 -2.56
C MET A 419 -35.67 -64.57 -2.92
N LEU A 420 -36.36 -65.50 -2.25
CA LEU A 420 -36.08 -66.91 -2.06
C LEU A 420 -36.51 -67.78 -3.26
N LEU A 421 -35.92 -68.98 -3.26
CA LEU A 421 -36.15 -70.16 -4.10
C LEU A 421 -37.62 -70.60 -4.23
N GLY A 422 -37.98 -71.17 -5.39
CA GLY A 422 -39.16 -72.02 -5.58
C GLY A 422 -39.21 -72.67 -6.97
N ARG A 423 -39.06 -74.01 -7.03
CA ARG A 423 -39.08 -74.91 -8.20
C ARG A 423 -40.50 -75.14 -8.77
N ALA A 424 -40.63 -75.32 -10.09
CA ALA A 424 -41.17 -76.53 -10.78
C ALA A 424 -41.48 -76.23 -12.27
N VAL A 425 -41.37 -77.27 -13.11
CA VAL A 425 -41.47 -77.35 -14.59
C VAL A 425 -42.68 -78.24 -14.94
N PRO A 426 -42.97 -78.64 -16.21
CA PRO A 426 -43.38 -77.96 -17.46
C PRO A 426 -44.84 -78.29 -17.88
N PHE A 427 -45.37 -77.71 -18.98
CA PHE A 427 -46.42 -78.38 -19.79
C PHE A 427 -46.38 -77.99 -21.29
N TYR A 428 -46.95 -78.88 -22.09
CA TYR A 428 -46.68 -79.25 -23.50
C TYR A 428 -47.56 -78.55 -24.56
N SER A 429 -47.06 -78.50 -25.83
CA SER A 429 -47.77 -78.58 -27.15
C SER A 429 -48.98 -77.64 -27.46
N ARG A 430 -49.30 -77.17 -28.68
CA ARG A 430 -49.44 -77.87 -29.97
C ARG A 430 -49.88 -76.88 -31.10
N CYS A 431 -49.40 -77.14 -32.33
CA CYS A 431 -49.91 -77.01 -33.71
C CYS A 431 -50.95 -75.97 -34.21
N GLU A 432 -50.70 -75.58 -35.48
CA GLU A 432 -51.56 -75.36 -36.69
C GLU A 432 -51.18 -74.02 -37.36
N VAL A 433 -50.52 -73.93 -38.53
CA VAL A 433 -50.63 -74.52 -39.89
C VAL A 433 -51.86 -74.01 -40.66
N GLU A 434 -51.63 -73.06 -41.59
CA GLU A 434 -52.03 -73.02 -43.02
C GLU A 434 -51.83 -71.58 -43.55
N ALA A 435 -50.91 -71.36 -44.49
CA ALA A 435 -51.12 -71.34 -45.96
C ALA A 435 -51.81 -70.03 -46.40
N ASP A 436 -51.30 -69.19 -47.31
CA ASP A 436 -50.71 -69.46 -48.61
C ASP A 436 -50.06 -68.16 -49.16
N GLY A 437 -49.22 -68.28 -50.20
CA GLY A 437 -49.06 -67.18 -51.18
C GLY A 437 -47.70 -66.49 -51.31
N GLN A 438 -46.67 -67.27 -51.67
CA GLN A 438 -45.71 -67.04 -52.77
C GLN A 438 -45.87 -65.73 -53.63
N VAL A 439 -44.84 -65.06 -54.18
CA VAL A 439 -43.46 -65.45 -54.48
C VAL A 439 -42.63 -64.23 -54.91
N SER A 440 -41.39 -64.16 -54.38
CA SER A 440 -40.11 -63.78 -55.01
C SER A 440 -39.92 -62.38 -55.65
N ALA A 441 -38.71 -61.84 -55.83
CA ALA A 441 -37.36 -61.95 -55.29
C ALA A 441 -36.54 -61.10 -56.27
N GLY A 442 -35.54 -60.35 -55.81
CA GLY A 442 -34.72 -59.56 -56.72
C GLY A 442 -33.66 -58.74 -56.00
N VAL A 443 -32.67 -59.44 -55.49
CA VAL A 443 -31.52 -58.96 -54.74
C VAL A 443 -30.48 -58.31 -55.67
N THR A 444 -30.03 -57.10 -55.29
CA THR A 444 -28.74 -56.40 -55.51
C THR A 444 -28.09 -56.38 -56.90
N VAL A 445 -27.47 -55.25 -57.25
CA VAL A 445 -26.00 -55.12 -57.41
C VAL A 445 -25.60 -53.65 -57.44
N ASP A 446 -24.48 -53.42 -56.77
CA ASP A 446 -23.66 -52.23 -56.56
C ASP A 446 -22.94 -51.80 -57.84
N LEU A 447 -22.92 -50.51 -58.19
CA LEU A 447 -21.94 -49.92 -59.12
C LEU A 447 -21.78 -48.43 -58.76
N GLY A 448 -20.60 -48.10 -58.23
CA GLY A 448 -20.25 -46.78 -57.75
C GLY A 448 -19.99 -45.75 -58.84
N TYR A 449 -19.85 -44.50 -58.40
CA TYR A 449 -19.00 -43.51 -59.04
C TYR A 449 -18.48 -42.53 -57.99
N SER A 450 -17.18 -42.33 -58.01
CA SER A 450 -16.49 -41.19 -57.43
C SER A 450 -16.51 -40.01 -58.42
N VAL A 451 -15.97 -38.87 -57.97
CA VAL A 451 -15.52 -37.68 -58.73
C VAL A 451 -16.38 -36.40 -58.57
N SER A 452 -15.96 -35.61 -57.57
CA SER A 452 -15.45 -34.23 -57.69
C SER A 452 -16.32 -33.03 -58.13
N ARG A 453 -16.34 -32.04 -57.21
CA ARG A 453 -15.83 -30.65 -57.34
C ARG A 453 -16.76 -29.56 -57.95
N TYR A 454 -16.69 -28.39 -57.30
CA TYR A 454 -17.27 -27.06 -57.63
C TYR A 454 -18.78 -26.96 -57.38
N GLU A 455 -19.34 -26.00 -56.66
CA GLU A 455 -18.92 -24.67 -56.14
C GLU A 455 -19.30 -24.47 -54.66
#